data_AF-A0A928GG32-F1
#
_entry.id   AF-A0A928GG32-F1
#
_cell.length_a   1.000
_cell.length_b   1.000
_cell.length_c   1.000
_cell.angle_alpha   90.00
_cell.angle_beta   90.00
_cell.angle_gamma   90.00
#
_symmetry.space_group_name_H-M   'P 1'
#
loop_
_entity.id
_entity.type
_entity.pdbx_description
1 polymer ?
#
loop_
_entity_poly.entity_id
_entity_poly.type
_entity_poly.pdbx_seq_one_letter_code
_entity_poly.pdbx_strand_id
1 'polypeptide(L)'
;MIKDNNTKSSSSPLPNRGGVGGGASIKHLIILGDGMADWHVPSLGGKTLLQYADTPAMDWLARNGRNGLLKTVPDGFHPGSEVANSSILGYDQHLVYEGRGPLEAASIGVELQPDDLALRCNLVCIEGDILKNHSCGRLETEEGDVLIRFLEQQLACDPRYGGRVHFYTGVQYRHLLVIKGGNKHIQCTPPHDVPGQPWRQFEIQAEVPEAEATAALLRDLVLRSQELLPTHPLNKERAREGKDMASSIWPWGGGYRPQMVPLTERFSEQIHQGAVITAVDLIRGIGHYAGLRVINVPGATGLYDTNFEGKAQAAIDAFRNGDDFVYLHVEASDEAGHDGSVPLKLQTIEDLDHRLIQPILKTLSPLSRKGEGLTSFDSCAQPLPSITGGDGGGSFAIALLPDHPTPCEHRTHTADPIPFCIYYPGIEPDSVQTFDEDAARDGAYGLLEGDEFIKLFMESGPSPDPSPVREGEKVPSRFYRTSSPDIYPILKDFAHKNRKESTLYEDILWQELRKDQLGFRFRRQHSIGDYIADFACLPLKLLIEVDGGYHNEQEQVEADRLRADWLQGKGYTLLRFTNEEVANDALNVINKIKETINNLK
;
A
#
# COMPACT_ATOMS: atom_id res chain seq x y z
N MET A 1 24.21 -51.29 49.45
CA MET A 1 23.40 -51.22 50.70
C MET A 1 23.02 -49.75 50.88
N ILE A 2 21.78 -49.36 50.54
CA ILE A 2 20.70 -49.01 51.50
C ILE A 2 21.13 -47.79 52.36
N LYS A 3 20.53 -46.60 52.33
CA LYS A 3 19.09 -46.25 52.28
C LYS A 3 18.88 -44.76 51.95
N ASP A 4 17.71 -44.49 51.37
CA ASP A 4 17.04 -43.20 51.25
C ASP A 4 16.94 -42.41 52.57
N ASN A 5 16.87 -41.08 52.45
CA ASN A 5 15.84 -40.32 53.14
C ASN A 5 15.59 -38.97 52.45
N ASN A 6 14.35 -38.81 52.01
CA ASN A 6 13.79 -37.71 51.27
C ASN A 6 12.93 -36.89 52.27
N THR A 7 13.27 -35.63 52.53
CA THR A 7 12.45 -34.71 53.34
C THR A 7 11.93 -33.57 52.46
N LYS A 8 10.63 -33.61 52.19
CA LYS A 8 9.83 -32.55 51.55
C LYS A 8 9.71 -31.35 52.50
N SER A 9 10.04 -30.15 52.03
CA SER A 9 9.59 -28.89 52.62
C SER A 9 8.38 -28.36 51.85
N SER A 10 7.31 -28.10 52.58
CA SER A 10 6.06 -27.52 52.11
C SER A 10 6.15 -25.99 52.12
N SER A 11 6.03 -25.35 50.95
CA SER A 11 5.64 -23.94 50.85
C SER A 11 4.26 -23.85 50.21
N SER A 12 3.36 -23.14 50.88
CA SER A 12 1.99 -22.86 50.49
C SER A 12 1.92 -21.94 49.26
N PRO A 13 0.98 -22.16 48.31
CA PRO A 13 0.81 -21.27 47.17
C PRO A 13 0.12 -19.97 47.59
N LEU A 14 0.71 -18.85 47.17
CA LEU A 14 0.10 -17.52 47.22
C LEU A 14 -1.15 -17.48 46.33
N PRO A 15 -2.18 -16.68 46.68
CA PRO A 15 -3.45 -16.68 45.97
C PRO A 15 -3.28 -16.11 44.56
N ASN A 16 -3.89 -16.83 43.62
CA ASN A 16 -4.03 -16.51 42.21
C ASN A 16 -4.61 -15.09 42.05
N ARG A 17 -3.77 -14.12 41.64
CA ARG A 17 -4.27 -12.85 41.12
C ARG A 17 -4.81 -13.16 39.73
N GLY A 18 -6.13 -13.25 39.64
CA GLY A 18 -6.85 -13.51 38.40
C GLY A 18 -6.32 -12.62 37.28
N GLY A 19 -5.99 -13.25 36.15
CA GLY A 19 -5.70 -12.56 34.91
C GLY A 19 -6.85 -11.63 34.58
N VAL A 20 -6.54 -10.35 34.41
CA VAL A 20 -7.40 -9.40 33.72
C VAL A 20 -7.57 -9.98 32.32
N GLY A 21 -8.81 -10.28 31.92
CA GLY A 21 -9.13 -10.88 30.63
C GLY A 21 -8.54 -10.04 29.50
N GLY A 22 -7.76 -10.67 28.62
CA GLY A 22 -7.31 -10.05 27.39
C GLY A 22 -8.53 -9.70 26.53
N GLY A 23 -8.66 -8.42 26.16
CA GLY A 23 -9.62 -8.03 25.13
C GLY A 23 -9.30 -8.77 23.84
N ALA A 24 -10.33 -9.24 23.13
CA ALA A 24 -10.14 -9.89 21.83
C ALA A 24 -9.50 -8.90 20.85
N SER A 25 -8.40 -9.30 20.20
CA SER A 25 -7.77 -8.50 19.13
C SER A 25 -8.71 -8.38 17.94
N ILE A 26 -8.71 -7.22 17.28
CA ILE A 26 -9.41 -7.02 16.01
C ILE A 26 -8.60 -7.63 14.87
N LYS A 27 -9.30 -8.35 13.99
CA LYS A 27 -8.77 -8.87 12.73
C LYS A 27 -9.10 -7.91 11.61
N HIS A 28 -8.20 -7.77 10.65
CA HIS A 28 -8.27 -6.75 9.60
C HIS A 28 -8.42 -7.39 8.22
N LEU A 29 -9.46 -7.00 7.49
CA LEU A 29 -9.72 -7.43 6.11
C LEU A 29 -9.72 -6.21 5.18
N ILE A 30 -8.83 -6.19 4.19
CA ILE A 30 -8.93 -5.30 3.04
C ILE A 30 -9.59 -6.08 1.90
N ILE A 31 -10.69 -5.57 1.35
CA ILE A 31 -11.31 -6.05 0.12
C ILE A 31 -11.04 -5.01 -0.97
N LEU A 32 -10.42 -5.46 -2.06
CA LEU A 32 -10.00 -4.60 -3.14
C LEU A 32 -10.57 -5.08 -4.48
N GLY A 33 -11.40 -4.24 -5.10
CA GLY A 33 -11.85 -4.40 -6.49
C GLY A 33 -10.99 -3.55 -7.41
N ASP A 34 -10.04 -4.16 -8.11
CA ASP A 34 -9.04 -3.47 -8.93
C ASP A 34 -9.72 -2.66 -10.03
N GLY A 35 -9.26 -1.42 -10.26
CA GLY A 35 -9.76 -0.58 -11.34
C GLY A 35 -11.27 -0.26 -11.30
N MET A 36 -12.00 -0.58 -10.22
CA MET A 36 -13.48 -0.55 -10.23
C MET A 36 -14.05 0.88 -10.27
N ALA A 37 -13.28 1.87 -9.82
CA ALA A 37 -13.64 3.27 -9.96
C ALA A 37 -13.63 3.68 -11.44
N ASP A 38 -14.51 4.62 -11.79
CA ASP A 38 -14.70 5.10 -13.15
C ASP A 38 -15.07 6.58 -13.18
N TRP A 39 -15.09 7.14 -14.38
CA TRP A 39 -15.65 8.47 -14.61
C TRP A 39 -17.16 8.36 -14.88
N HIS A 40 -17.84 9.52 -14.88
CA HIS A 40 -19.26 9.55 -15.23
C HIS A 40 -19.47 9.10 -16.67
N VAL A 41 -20.28 8.05 -16.85
CA VAL A 41 -20.52 7.41 -18.14
C VAL A 41 -21.80 7.97 -18.77
N PRO A 42 -21.75 8.59 -19.96
CA PRO A 42 -22.94 9.17 -20.60
C PRO A 42 -24.06 8.16 -20.86
N SER A 43 -23.72 6.92 -21.22
CA SER A 43 -24.70 5.85 -21.48
C SER A 43 -25.44 5.37 -20.22
N LEU A 44 -24.92 5.68 -19.02
CA LEU A 44 -25.53 5.37 -17.73
C LEU A 44 -26.28 6.58 -17.15
N GLY A 45 -26.62 7.56 -17.99
CA GLY A 45 -27.29 8.79 -17.56
C GLY A 45 -26.35 9.75 -16.82
N GLY A 46 -25.05 9.67 -17.06
CA GLY A 46 -24.04 10.51 -16.41
C GLY A 46 -23.69 10.07 -14.99
N LYS A 47 -23.92 8.79 -14.66
CA LYS A 47 -23.45 8.15 -13.43
C LYS A 47 -22.13 7.43 -13.66
N THR A 48 -21.30 7.27 -12.63
CA THR A 48 -20.20 6.28 -12.66
C THR A 48 -20.76 4.85 -12.63
N LEU A 49 -19.91 3.84 -12.81
CA LEU A 49 -20.36 2.44 -12.71
C LEU A 49 -20.74 2.07 -11.28
N LEU A 50 -19.99 2.53 -10.26
CA LEU A 50 -20.33 2.29 -8.85
C LEU A 50 -21.68 2.93 -8.47
N GLN A 51 -22.02 4.10 -9.03
CA GLN A 51 -23.32 4.74 -8.83
C GLN A 51 -24.51 4.06 -9.54
N TYR A 52 -24.21 3.21 -10.53
CA TYR A 52 -25.21 2.56 -11.36
C TYR A 52 -25.46 1.09 -10.96
N ALA A 53 -24.42 0.40 -10.47
CA ALA A 53 -24.44 -1.00 -10.09
C ALA A 53 -25.40 -1.33 -8.93
N ASP A 54 -25.94 -2.55 -8.93
CA ASP A 54 -26.61 -3.10 -7.75
C ASP A 54 -25.57 -3.60 -6.73
N THR A 55 -25.20 -2.74 -5.77
CA THR A 55 -24.14 -3.00 -4.78
C THR A 55 -24.62 -2.89 -3.32
N PRO A 56 -25.62 -3.67 -2.89
CA PRO A 56 -26.22 -3.52 -1.57
C PRO A 56 -25.26 -3.84 -0.42
N ALA A 57 -24.25 -4.68 -0.61
CA ALA A 57 -23.28 -4.99 0.44
C ALA A 57 -22.22 -3.89 0.59
N MET A 58 -21.73 -3.31 -0.51
CA MET A 58 -20.87 -2.13 -0.48
C MET A 58 -21.59 -0.93 0.13
N ASP A 59 -22.84 -0.67 -0.28
CA ASP A 59 -23.67 0.40 0.30
C ASP A 59 -23.93 0.20 1.79
N TRP A 60 -24.08 -1.06 2.23
CA TRP A 60 -24.20 -1.36 3.65
C TRP A 60 -22.92 -1.02 4.41
N LEU A 61 -21.75 -1.34 3.87
CA LEU A 61 -20.46 -0.98 4.46
C LEU A 61 -20.29 0.54 4.54
N ALA A 62 -20.59 1.27 3.46
CA ALA A 62 -20.53 2.72 3.44
C ALA A 62 -21.45 3.35 4.49
N ARG A 63 -22.72 2.90 4.54
CA ARG A 63 -23.74 3.43 5.47
C ARG A 63 -23.47 3.16 6.94
N ASN A 64 -22.79 2.05 7.25
CA ASN A 64 -22.51 1.64 8.64
C ASN A 64 -21.05 1.90 9.04
N GLY A 65 -20.24 2.40 8.12
CA GLY A 65 -18.84 2.71 8.31
C GLY A 65 -18.55 4.20 8.23
N ARG A 66 -17.27 4.51 8.08
CA ARG A 66 -16.80 5.86 7.75
C ARG A 66 -16.05 5.82 6.43
N ASN A 67 -16.20 6.88 5.67
CA ASN A 67 -15.86 6.95 4.26
C ASN A 67 -14.85 8.07 4.01
N GLY A 68 -14.19 8.00 2.86
CA GLY A 68 -13.30 9.05 2.37
C GLY A 68 -12.76 8.75 0.99
N LEU A 69 -11.86 9.61 0.53
CA LEU A 69 -11.07 9.42 -0.68
C LEU A 69 -9.63 9.08 -0.33
N LEU A 70 -8.97 8.26 -1.14
CA LEU A 70 -7.56 7.92 -0.98
C LEU A 70 -6.80 8.21 -2.27
N LYS A 71 -5.69 8.94 -2.16
CA LYS A 71 -4.70 9.09 -3.24
C LYS A 71 -3.70 7.95 -3.15
N THR A 72 -3.84 6.95 -4.02
CA THR A 72 -3.00 5.74 -4.05
C THR A 72 -1.80 5.86 -4.98
N VAL A 73 -1.85 6.78 -5.96
CA VAL A 73 -0.77 7.06 -6.90
C VAL A 73 -0.13 8.40 -6.52
N PRO A 74 1.08 8.40 -5.93
CA PRO A 74 1.78 9.63 -5.59
C PRO A 74 2.19 10.42 -6.84
N ASP A 75 2.39 11.72 -6.69
CA ASP A 75 2.78 12.57 -7.81
C ASP A 75 4.13 12.13 -8.40
N GLY A 76 4.21 12.15 -9.73
CA GLY A 76 5.39 11.70 -10.46
C GLY A 76 5.49 10.20 -10.70
N PHE A 77 4.56 9.38 -10.19
CA PHE A 77 4.47 7.96 -10.52
C PHE A 77 3.42 7.68 -11.60
N HIS A 78 3.70 6.67 -12.41
CA HIS A 78 2.70 6.11 -13.31
C HIS A 78 1.61 5.40 -12.48
N PRO A 79 0.32 5.54 -12.81
CA PRO A 79 -0.77 4.85 -12.13
C PRO A 79 -0.76 3.35 -12.47
N GLY A 80 0.21 2.58 -11.96
CA GLY A 80 0.24 1.12 -12.09
C GLY A 80 -0.30 0.44 -10.84
N SER A 81 -0.93 -0.73 -10.98
CA SER A 81 -1.44 -1.51 -9.83
C SER A 81 -0.32 -1.80 -8.81
N GLU A 82 0.93 -1.94 -9.26
CA GLU A 82 2.08 -2.13 -8.37
C GLU A 82 2.33 -0.93 -7.44
N VAL A 83 2.15 0.30 -7.96
CA VAL A 83 2.31 1.54 -7.21
C VAL A 83 1.12 1.70 -6.26
N ALA A 84 -0.10 1.61 -6.79
CA ALA A 84 -1.31 1.82 -6.02
C ALA A 84 -1.48 0.83 -4.85
N ASN A 85 -1.29 -0.47 -5.10
CA ASN A 85 -1.47 -1.50 -4.07
C ASN A 85 -0.40 -1.43 -2.97
N SER A 86 0.86 -1.10 -3.31
CA SER A 86 1.89 -0.93 -2.29
C SER A 86 1.71 0.36 -1.50
N SER A 87 1.19 1.44 -2.10
CA SER A 87 0.74 2.64 -1.39
C SER A 87 -0.44 2.37 -0.44
N ILE A 88 -1.41 1.53 -0.82
CA ILE A 88 -2.51 1.12 0.08
C ILE A 88 -1.97 0.43 1.34
N LEU A 89 -0.90 -0.37 1.22
CA LEU A 89 -0.20 -0.96 2.36
C LEU A 89 0.71 0.03 3.10
N GLY A 90 0.71 1.31 2.69
CA GLY A 90 1.44 2.43 3.27
C GLY A 90 2.93 2.42 2.99
N TYR A 91 3.38 1.80 1.89
CA TYR A 91 4.79 1.89 1.49
C TYR A 91 5.03 3.14 0.65
N ASP A 92 6.10 3.87 0.99
CA ASP A 92 6.54 5.04 0.23
C ASP A 92 7.22 4.59 -1.08
N GLN A 93 6.61 4.97 -2.19
CA GLN A 93 7.04 4.60 -3.53
C GLN A 93 8.42 5.16 -3.88
N HIS A 94 8.80 6.33 -3.34
CA HIS A 94 10.15 6.88 -3.56
C HIS A 94 11.25 6.01 -2.91
N LEU A 95 10.88 5.18 -1.94
CA LEU A 95 11.82 4.32 -1.21
C LEU A 95 11.78 2.87 -1.67
N VAL A 96 10.60 2.34 -1.99
CA VAL A 96 10.43 0.90 -2.25
C VAL A 96 10.26 0.53 -3.72
N TYR A 97 9.96 1.49 -4.60
CA TYR A 97 9.67 1.17 -5.99
C TYR A 97 10.93 0.74 -6.75
N GLU A 98 10.91 -0.49 -7.26
CA GLU A 98 12.00 -1.11 -8.02
C GLU A 98 11.51 -1.70 -9.35
N GLY A 99 10.35 -1.25 -9.84
CA GLY A 99 9.73 -1.78 -11.05
C GLY A 99 9.12 -3.18 -10.88
N ARG A 100 8.71 -3.78 -12.01
CA ARG A 100 7.90 -5.01 -12.02
C ARG A 100 8.72 -6.30 -11.95
N GLY A 101 9.96 -6.30 -12.44
CA GLY A 101 10.83 -7.47 -12.45
C GLY A 101 11.01 -8.13 -11.06
N PRO A 102 11.31 -7.37 -10.00
CA PRO A 102 11.42 -7.92 -8.65
C PRO A 102 10.12 -8.51 -8.12
N LEU A 103 8.98 -7.87 -8.40
CA LEU A 103 7.67 -8.39 -7.99
C LEU A 103 7.34 -9.71 -8.69
N GLU A 104 7.67 -9.85 -9.97
CA GLU A 104 7.56 -11.12 -10.68
C GLU A 104 8.49 -12.19 -10.14
N ALA A 105 9.71 -11.83 -9.74
CA ALA A 105 10.62 -12.77 -9.09
C ALA A 105 9.99 -13.37 -7.82
N ALA A 106 9.45 -12.51 -6.96
CA ALA A 106 8.75 -12.93 -5.76
C ALA A 106 7.51 -13.80 -6.07
N SER A 107 6.73 -13.45 -7.10
CA SER A 107 5.49 -14.18 -7.42
C SER A 107 5.71 -15.63 -7.84
N ILE A 108 6.85 -15.92 -8.49
CA ILE A 108 7.23 -17.28 -8.91
C ILE A 108 8.18 -17.97 -7.92
N GLY A 109 8.43 -17.37 -6.75
CA GLY A 109 9.24 -17.95 -5.67
C GLY A 109 10.77 -17.83 -5.88
N VAL A 110 11.22 -16.88 -6.70
CA VAL A 110 12.64 -16.56 -6.88
C VAL A 110 13.06 -15.52 -5.85
N GLU A 111 13.86 -15.94 -4.88
CA GLU A 111 14.35 -15.06 -3.82
C GLU A 111 15.58 -14.25 -4.29
N LEU A 112 15.43 -12.92 -4.34
CA LEU A 112 16.48 -11.99 -4.76
C LEU A 112 17.37 -11.57 -3.59
N GLN A 113 18.69 -11.52 -3.83
CA GLN A 113 19.64 -10.81 -2.99
C GLN A 113 19.51 -9.29 -3.18
N PRO A 114 20.00 -8.46 -2.24
CA PRO A 114 19.87 -7.00 -2.33
C PRO A 114 20.47 -6.37 -3.60
N ASP A 115 21.49 -7.00 -4.19
CA ASP A 115 22.20 -6.53 -5.40
C ASP A 115 21.82 -7.31 -6.67
N ASP A 116 20.79 -8.16 -6.61
CA ASP A 116 20.27 -8.83 -7.80
C ASP A 116 19.41 -7.87 -8.62
N LEU A 117 19.74 -7.72 -9.91
CA LEU A 117 18.88 -7.04 -10.86
C LEU A 117 17.89 -8.05 -11.45
N ALA A 118 16.61 -7.87 -11.14
CA ALA A 118 15.53 -8.65 -11.73
C ALA A 118 14.82 -7.83 -12.82
N LEU A 119 14.64 -8.44 -14.00
CA LEU A 119 14.03 -7.85 -15.18
C LEU A 119 12.90 -8.75 -15.67
N ARG A 120 11.79 -8.16 -16.11
CA ARG A 120 10.89 -8.86 -17.02
C ARG A 120 11.65 -9.22 -18.28
N CYS A 121 11.36 -10.37 -18.85
CA CYS A 121 12.03 -10.89 -20.04
C CYS A 121 10.97 -11.50 -20.96
N ASN A 122 10.56 -10.74 -21.98
CA ASN A 122 9.60 -11.25 -22.95
C ASN A 122 10.30 -12.12 -24.00
N LEU A 123 9.65 -13.20 -24.44
CA LEU A 123 9.93 -13.81 -25.73
C LEU A 123 9.16 -13.03 -26.81
N VAL A 124 9.89 -12.54 -27.81
CA VAL A 124 9.35 -11.69 -28.87
C VAL A 124 9.64 -12.24 -30.27
N CYS A 125 8.87 -11.79 -31.26
CA CYS A 125 9.07 -12.12 -32.67
C CYS A 125 9.66 -10.92 -33.41
N ILE A 126 10.87 -11.09 -33.93
CA ILE A 126 11.58 -10.14 -34.78
C ILE A 126 11.65 -10.73 -36.18
N GLU A 127 11.22 -9.95 -37.17
CA GLU A 127 11.27 -10.31 -38.60
C GLU A 127 12.12 -9.27 -39.34
N GLY A 128 13.31 -9.69 -39.78
CA GLY A 128 14.31 -8.78 -40.32
C GLY A 128 14.81 -7.80 -39.25
N ASP A 129 14.51 -6.51 -39.41
CA ASP A 129 14.85 -5.46 -38.46
C ASP A 129 13.67 -5.03 -37.58
N ILE A 130 12.47 -5.56 -37.83
CA ILE A 130 11.24 -5.10 -37.18
C ILE A 130 10.85 -6.02 -36.03
N LEU A 131 10.50 -5.44 -34.88
CA LEU A 131 9.77 -6.16 -33.84
C LEU A 131 8.33 -6.40 -34.35
N LYS A 132 8.08 -7.60 -34.89
CA LYS A 132 6.77 -7.95 -35.46
C LYS A 132 5.69 -8.01 -34.40
N ASN A 133 5.97 -8.67 -33.27
CA ASN A 133 5.05 -8.76 -32.15
C ASN A 133 5.81 -9.01 -30.84
N HIS A 134 5.18 -8.67 -29.72
CA HIS A 134 5.75 -8.77 -28.37
C HIS A 134 5.35 -10.04 -27.60
N SER A 135 4.59 -10.94 -28.24
CA SER A 135 3.91 -12.08 -27.59
C SER A 135 4.04 -13.42 -28.31
N CYS A 136 4.75 -13.42 -29.43
CA CYS A 136 4.91 -14.54 -30.36
C CYS A 136 3.56 -15.17 -30.80
N GLY A 137 2.53 -14.34 -30.97
CA GLY A 137 1.19 -14.80 -31.31
C GLY A 137 0.48 -15.51 -30.15
N ARG A 138 0.69 -15.03 -28.92
CA ARG A 138 0.21 -15.65 -27.66
C ARG A 138 0.83 -17.04 -27.45
N LEU A 139 2.16 -17.07 -27.34
CA LEU A 139 2.89 -18.29 -26.97
C LEU A 139 2.31 -18.89 -25.69
N GLU A 140 1.99 -20.19 -25.73
CA GLU A 140 1.52 -20.90 -24.54
C GLU A 140 2.66 -21.07 -23.53
N THR A 141 2.33 -21.15 -22.24
CA THR A 141 3.33 -21.21 -21.16
C THR A 141 4.24 -22.44 -21.30
N GLU A 142 3.71 -23.57 -21.73
CA GLU A 142 4.46 -24.82 -21.93
C GLU A 142 5.49 -24.68 -23.06
N GLU A 143 5.15 -23.93 -24.11
CA GLU A 143 6.09 -23.62 -25.20
C GLU A 143 7.16 -22.63 -24.74
N GLY A 144 6.75 -21.60 -23.99
CA GLY A 144 7.66 -20.63 -23.38
C GLY A 144 8.68 -21.28 -22.43
N ASP A 145 8.23 -22.20 -21.57
CA ASP A 145 9.09 -22.94 -20.63
C ASP A 145 10.22 -23.70 -21.35
N VAL A 146 9.91 -24.36 -22.46
CA VAL A 146 10.90 -25.09 -23.27
C VAL A 146 11.99 -24.15 -23.77
N LEU A 147 11.62 -22.97 -24.27
CA LEU A 147 12.57 -22.00 -24.81
C LEU A 147 13.38 -21.31 -23.71
N ILE A 148 12.75 -20.97 -22.58
CA ILE A 148 13.44 -20.35 -21.45
C ILE A 148 14.44 -21.30 -20.80
N ARG A 149 14.07 -22.58 -20.60
CA ARG A 149 15.01 -23.59 -20.10
C ARG A 149 16.16 -23.82 -21.06
N PHE A 150 15.91 -23.77 -22.37
CA PHE A 150 16.96 -23.84 -23.36
C PHE A 150 17.92 -22.65 -23.23
N LEU A 151 17.41 -21.43 -23.09
CA LEU A 151 18.26 -20.25 -22.85
C LEU A 151 19.04 -20.34 -21.53
N GLU A 152 18.43 -20.80 -20.44
CA GLU A 152 19.13 -21.04 -19.17
C GLU A 152 20.30 -22.01 -19.37
N GLN A 153 20.07 -23.15 -20.02
CA GLN A 153 21.12 -24.15 -20.27
C GLN A 153 22.26 -23.62 -21.15
N GLN A 154 21.96 -22.78 -22.14
CA GLN A 154 22.95 -22.27 -23.09
C GLN A 154 23.68 -21.03 -22.59
N LEU A 155 23.00 -20.14 -21.88
CA LEU A 155 23.51 -18.82 -21.52
C LEU A 155 23.93 -18.73 -20.06
N ALA A 156 23.23 -19.34 -19.10
CA ALA A 156 23.62 -19.25 -17.68
C ALA A 156 24.97 -19.91 -17.40
N CYS A 157 25.26 -21.01 -18.11
CA CYS A 157 26.54 -21.73 -18.01
C CYS A 157 27.65 -21.15 -18.90
N ASP A 158 27.38 -20.10 -19.68
CA ASP A 158 28.40 -19.51 -20.55
C ASP A 158 29.45 -18.77 -19.71
N PRO A 159 30.74 -19.15 -19.79
CA PRO A 159 31.80 -18.54 -18.99
C PRO A 159 31.90 -17.02 -19.16
N ARG A 160 31.43 -16.47 -20.29
CA ARG A 160 31.42 -15.03 -20.57
C ARG A 160 30.62 -14.23 -19.54
N TYR A 161 29.62 -14.83 -18.91
CA TYR A 161 28.78 -14.14 -17.91
C TYR A 161 29.14 -14.50 -16.46
N GLY A 162 30.16 -15.33 -16.24
CA GLY A 162 30.67 -15.65 -14.91
C GLY A 162 29.63 -16.25 -13.94
N GLY A 163 28.62 -16.95 -14.47
CA GLY A 163 27.54 -17.55 -13.68
C GLY A 163 26.56 -16.54 -13.06
N ARG A 164 26.47 -15.33 -13.61
CA ARG A 164 25.62 -14.26 -13.08
C ARG A 164 24.22 -14.18 -13.68
N VAL A 165 23.96 -14.91 -14.77
CA VAL A 165 22.74 -14.79 -15.58
C VAL A 165 21.82 -15.98 -15.31
N HIS A 166 20.57 -15.70 -15.01
CA HIS A 166 19.55 -16.73 -14.80
C HIS A 166 18.21 -16.35 -15.44
N PHE A 167 17.60 -17.31 -16.14
CA PHE A 167 16.27 -17.21 -16.72
C PHE A 167 15.29 -18.11 -15.96
N TYR A 168 14.10 -17.59 -15.70
CA TYR A 168 13.03 -18.34 -15.03
C TYR A 168 11.74 -18.23 -15.83
N THR A 169 11.08 -19.38 -15.99
CA THR A 169 9.80 -19.47 -16.69
C THR A 169 8.73 -18.72 -15.91
N GLY A 170 8.24 -17.61 -16.47
CA GLY A 170 6.98 -16.98 -16.07
C GLY A 170 5.76 -17.52 -16.84
N VAL A 171 4.82 -16.66 -17.20
CA VAL A 171 3.54 -17.02 -17.83
C VAL A 171 3.54 -16.63 -19.31
N GLN A 172 3.11 -17.56 -20.17
CA GLN A 172 3.05 -17.39 -21.62
C GLN A 172 4.40 -16.94 -22.20
N TYR A 173 4.48 -15.70 -22.68
CA TYR A 173 5.67 -15.08 -23.27
C TYR A 173 6.38 -14.13 -22.31
N ARG A 174 5.88 -13.95 -21.07
CA ARG A 174 6.45 -13.06 -20.05
C ARG A 174 7.21 -13.90 -19.04
N HIS A 175 8.52 -13.74 -18.98
CA HIS A 175 9.40 -14.52 -18.12
C HIS A 175 10.30 -13.59 -17.31
N LEU A 176 11.19 -14.17 -16.50
CA LEU A 176 12.07 -13.41 -15.63
C LEU A 176 13.54 -13.64 -16.05
N LEU A 177 14.31 -12.55 -16.04
CA LEU A 177 15.76 -12.56 -16.16
C LEU A 177 16.37 -11.95 -14.90
N VAL A 178 17.25 -12.67 -14.23
CA VAL A 178 18.00 -12.17 -13.06
C VAL A 178 19.48 -12.08 -13.41
N ILE A 179 20.06 -10.91 -13.15
CA ILE A 179 21.49 -10.64 -13.26
C ILE A 179 22.06 -10.41 -11.86
N LYS A 180 22.79 -11.39 -11.33
CA LYS A 180 23.48 -11.28 -10.03
C LYS A 180 24.45 -10.12 -10.04
N GLY A 181 24.38 -9.20 -9.08
CA GLY A 181 25.22 -7.99 -9.02
C GLY A 181 25.06 -7.04 -10.22
N GLY A 182 23.92 -7.09 -10.91
CA GLY A 182 23.62 -6.19 -12.03
C GLY A 182 23.36 -4.76 -11.56
N ASN A 183 23.46 -3.79 -12.47
CA ASN A 183 23.16 -2.39 -12.17
C ASN A 183 21.78 -2.00 -12.76
N LYS A 184 20.85 -1.54 -11.92
CA LYS A 184 19.49 -1.18 -12.33
C LYS A 184 19.35 0.09 -13.17
N HIS A 185 20.35 0.97 -13.19
CA HIS A 185 20.31 2.26 -13.88
C HIS A 185 20.52 2.07 -15.39
N ILE A 186 19.58 1.37 -16.01
CA ILE A 186 19.55 1.01 -17.41
C ILE A 186 18.18 1.38 -17.99
N GLN A 187 18.22 1.94 -19.19
CA GLN A 187 17.01 2.26 -19.93
C GLN A 187 16.57 1.05 -20.74
N CYS A 188 15.37 0.54 -20.44
CA CYS A 188 14.72 -0.50 -21.21
C CYS A 188 13.31 -0.05 -21.61
N THR A 189 12.93 -0.28 -22.87
CA THR A 189 11.58 0.02 -23.36
C THR A 189 10.68 -1.21 -23.23
N PRO A 190 9.43 -1.10 -22.76
CA PRO A 190 8.50 -2.22 -22.78
C PRO A 190 8.21 -2.70 -24.22
N PRO A 191 8.18 -4.02 -24.49
CA PRO A 191 8.06 -4.52 -25.86
C PRO A 191 6.68 -4.30 -26.49
N HIS A 192 5.65 -4.02 -25.70
CA HIS A 192 4.30 -3.76 -26.20
C HIS A 192 4.10 -2.35 -26.77
N ASP A 193 5.02 -1.42 -26.49
CA ASP A 193 4.98 -0.05 -27.01
C ASP A 193 5.62 0.09 -28.39
N VAL A 194 6.42 -0.91 -28.78
CA VAL A 194 7.27 -0.89 -29.98
C VAL A 194 6.93 -1.87 -31.12
N PRO A 195 5.78 -2.60 -31.17
CA PRO A 195 5.43 -3.40 -32.33
C PRO A 195 5.45 -2.60 -33.65
N GLY A 196 5.98 -3.20 -34.71
CA GLY A 196 6.08 -2.59 -36.04
C GLY A 196 7.28 -1.64 -36.23
N GLN A 197 8.11 -1.44 -35.21
CA GLN A 197 9.26 -0.54 -35.25
C GLN A 197 10.60 -1.30 -35.34
N PRO A 198 11.67 -0.65 -35.83
CA PRO A 198 13.01 -1.23 -35.84
C PRO A 198 13.54 -1.47 -34.42
N TRP A 199 13.79 -2.73 -34.05
CA TRP A 199 14.08 -3.07 -32.66
C TRP A 199 15.37 -2.43 -32.13
N ARG A 200 16.36 -2.23 -33.00
CA ARG A 200 17.66 -1.63 -32.65
C ARG A 200 17.55 -0.19 -32.16
N GLN A 201 16.46 0.52 -32.45
CA GLN A 201 16.23 1.86 -31.92
C GLN A 201 15.97 1.87 -30.42
N PHE A 202 15.56 0.72 -29.86
CA PHE A 202 15.22 0.52 -28.45
C PHE A 202 16.25 -0.36 -27.73
N GLU A 203 17.47 -0.40 -28.26
CA GLU A 203 18.58 -1.11 -27.66
C GLU A 203 18.84 -0.59 -26.23
N ILE A 204 19.20 -1.50 -25.32
CA ILE A 204 19.38 -1.20 -23.90
C ILE A 204 20.57 -0.25 -23.71
N GLN A 205 20.34 0.87 -23.03
CA GLN A 205 21.36 1.88 -22.75
C GLN A 205 21.62 1.98 -21.25
N ALA A 206 22.86 2.26 -20.88
CA ALA A 206 23.18 2.61 -19.50
C ALA A 206 22.79 4.08 -19.26
N GLU A 207 22.08 4.34 -18.16
CA GLU A 207 21.74 5.71 -17.75
C GLU A 207 22.93 6.39 -17.06
N VAL A 208 23.84 5.58 -16.50
CA VAL A 208 25.06 6.03 -15.82
C VAL A 208 26.26 5.17 -16.25
N PRO A 209 27.50 5.70 -16.25
CA PRO A 209 28.69 4.97 -16.68
C PRO A 209 28.92 3.63 -15.96
N GLU A 210 28.57 3.55 -14.68
CA GLU A 210 28.70 2.34 -13.85
C GLU A 210 27.75 1.22 -14.27
N ALA A 211 26.69 1.53 -15.02
CA ALA A 211 25.73 0.56 -15.51
C ALA A 211 26.11 -0.03 -16.89
N GLU A 212 27.14 0.51 -17.56
CA GLU A 212 27.51 0.11 -18.91
C GLU A 212 27.88 -1.37 -19.02
N ALA A 213 28.55 -1.93 -18.01
CA ALA A 213 28.85 -3.36 -17.99
C ALA A 213 27.57 -4.23 -17.98
N THR A 214 26.52 -3.78 -17.30
CA THR A 214 25.23 -4.48 -17.25
C THR A 214 24.46 -4.29 -18.56
N ALA A 215 24.42 -3.07 -19.11
CA ALA A 215 23.77 -2.79 -20.39
C ALA A 215 24.43 -3.59 -21.53
N ALA A 216 25.77 -3.62 -21.60
CA ALA A 216 26.51 -4.39 -22.59
C ALA A 216 26.24 -5.89 -22.48
N LEU A 217 26.18 -6.43 -21.25
CA LEU A 217 25.83 -7.83 -21.00
C LEU A 217 24.42 -8.14 -21.52
N LEU A 218 23.43 -7.28 -21.22
CA LEU A 218 22.05 -7.49 -21.66
C LEU A 218 21.91 -7.41 -23.20
N ARG A 219 22.60 -6.47 -23.85
CA ARG A 219 22.66 -6.41 -25.32
C ARG A 219 23.25 -7.67 -25.94
N ASP A 220 24.32 -8.22 -25.35
CA ASP A 220 24.90 -9.48 -25.79
C ASP A 220 23.91 -10.65 -25.60
N LEU A 221 23.19 -10.72 -24.47
CA LEU A 221 22.15 -11.73 -24.26
C LEU A 221 21.02 -11.64 -25.30
N VAL A 222 20.57 -10.43 -25.64
CA VAL A 222 19.56 -10.20 -26.70
C VAL A 222 20.07 -10.74 -28.04
N LEU A 223 21.27 -10.36 -28.46
CA LEU A 223 21.85 -10.85 -29.73
C LEU A 223 22.06 -12.36 -29.74
N ARG A 224 22.56 -12.93 -28.64
CA ARG A 224 22.75 -14.37 -28.49
C ARG A 224 21.44 -15.13 -28.52
N SER A 225 20.36 -14.57 -27.97
CA SER A 225 19.04 -15.18 -28.08
C SER A 225 18.54 -15.24 -29.53
N GLN A 226 18.88 -14.23 -30.35
CA GLN A 226 18.54 -14.19 -31.78
C GLN A 226 19.32 -15.23 -32.59
N GLU A 227 20.50 -15.64 -32.14
CA GLU A 227 21.24 -16.75 -32.74
C GLU A 227 20.67 -18.11 -32.31
N LEU A 228 20.31 -18.25 -31.03
CA LEU A 228 19.93 -19.53 -30.43
C LEU A 228 18.48 -19.91 -30.72
N LEU A 229 17.54 -19.02 -30.43
CA LEU A 229 16.10 -19.34 -30.43
C LEU A 229 15.60 -19.83 -31.80
N PRO A 230 15.97 -19.24 -32.96
CA PRO A 230 15.51 -19.73 -34.27
C PRO A 230 16.02 -21.14 -34.61
N THR A 231 17.09 -21.60 -33.96
CA THR A 231 17.65 -22.94 -34.22
C THR A 231 16.90 -24.05 -33.47
N HIS A 232 16.14 -23.70 -32.43
CA HIS A 232 15.46 -24.65 -31.56
C HIS A 232 14.33 -25.39 -32.32
N PRO A 233 14.18 -26.72 -32.15
CA PRO A 233 13.16 -27.51 -32.88
C PRO A 233 11.74 -26.97 -32.75
N LEU A 234 11.37 -26.47 -31.56
CA LEU A 234 10.04 -25.88 -31.33
C LEU A 234 9.78 -24.69 -32.26
N ASN A 235 10.72 -23.75 -32.38
CA ASN A 235 10.56 -22.60 -33.26
C ASN A 235 10.54 -22.99 -34.75
N LYS A 236 11.33 -23.98 -35.15
CA LYS A 236 11.29 -24.52 -36.51
C LYS A 236 9.92 -25.12 -36.85
N GLU A 237 9.32 -25.82 -35.90
CA GLU A 237 7.98 -26.38 -36.05
C GLU A 237 6.92 -25.27 -36.10
N ARG A 238 6.99 -24.28 -35.21
CA ARG A 238 6.10 -23.09 -35.26
C ARG A 238 6.15 -22.41 -36.62
N ALA A 239 7.35 -22.19 -37.17
CA ALA A 239 7.52 -21.61 -38.50
C ALA A 239 6.90 -22.48 -39.60
N ARG A 240 7.05 -23.81 -39.52
CA ARG A 240 6.44 -24.77 -40.47
C ARG A 240 4.92 -24.71 -40.45
N GLU A 241 4.33 -24.44 -39.30
CA GLU A 241 2.88 -24.25 -39.11
C GLU A 241 2.39 -22.83 -39.45
N GLY A 242 3.29 -21.93 -39.85
CA GLY A 242 2.96 -20.52 -40.13
C GLY A 242 2.70 -19.68 -38.88
N LYS A 243 3.08 -20.18 -37.69
CA LYS A 243 3.03 -19.43 -36.43
C LYS A 243 4.26 -18.56 -36.27
N ASP A 244 4.11 -17.45 -35.55
CA ASP A 244 5.23 -16.59 -35.21
C ASP A 244 6.22 -17.29 -34.26
N MET A 245 7.51 -17.25 -34.62
CA MET A 245 8.58 -17.76 -33.78
C MET A 245 8.87 -16.81 -32.63
N ALA A 246 9.27 -17.36 -31.48
CA ALA A 246 9.99 -16.60 -30.46
C ALA A 246 11.44 -16.49 -30.91
N SER A 247 11.83 -15.36 -31.47
CA SER A 247 13.13 -15.17 -32.13
C SER A 247 14.11 -14.31 -31.33
N SER A 248 13.69 -13.69 -30.24
CA SER A 248 14.57 -12.93 -29.34
C SER A 248 13.99 -12.89 -27.94
N ILE A 249 14.85 -12.70 -26.94
CA ILE A 249 14.44 -12.17 -25.65
C ILE A 249 14.32 -10.63 -25.71
N TRP A 250 13.58 -10.07 -24.77
CA TRP A 250 13.43 -8.64 -24.57
C TRP A 250 13.37 -8.29 -23.07
N PRO A 251 14.50 -7.92 -22.44
CA PRO A 251 14.56 -7.52 -21.03
C PRO A 251 14.00 -6.11 -20.78
N TRP A 252 13.16 -5.93 -19.75
CA TRP A 252 12.59 -4.61 -19.38
C TRP A 252 12.06 -4.56 -17.94
N GLY A 253 11.70 -3.36 -17.48
CA GLY A 253 10.98 -3.14 -16.21
C GLY A 253 11.73 -3.65 -14.98
N GLY A 254 13.05 -3.49 -14.95
CA GLY A 254 13.89 -4.08 -13.93
C GLY A 254 14.25 -3.17 -12.77
N GLY A 255 14.66 -3.80 -11.67
CA GLY A 255 15.19 -3.14 -10.49
C GLY A 255 15.71 -4.15 -9.48
N TYR A 256 15.99 -3.67 -8.27
CA TYR A 256 16.50 -4.51 -7.19
C TYR A 256 15.39 -5.08 -6.33
N ARG A 257 15.77 -5.91 -5.35
CA ARG A 257 14.85 -6.31 -4.29
C ARG A 257 14.26 -5.05 -3.61
N PRO A 258 12.92 -4.88 -3.58
CA PRO A 258 12.27 -3.80 -2.84
C PRO A 258 12.65 -3.83 -1.36
N GLN A 259 12.90 -2.65 -0.78
CA GLN A 259 13.21 -2.50 0.64
C GLN A 259 11.91 -2.34 1.46
N MET A 260 11.03 -3.33 1.36
CA MET A 260 9.76 -3.33 2.10
C MET A 260 9.95 -3.97 3.47
N VAL A 261 9.67 -3.21 4.53
CA VAL A 261 9.58 -3.74 5.90
C VAL A 261 8.29 -4.56 6.01
N PRO A 262 8.32 -5.83 6.46
CA PRO A 262 7.13 -6.66 6.60
C PRO A 262 6.03 -6.00 7.44
N LEU A 263 4.76 -6.22 7.09
CA LEU A 263 3.63 -5.67 7.83
C LEU A 263 3.56 -6.21 9.28
N THR A 264 4.05 -7.43 9.50
CA THR A 264 4.19 -8.03 10.84
C THR A 264 5.22 -7.31 11.71
N GLU A 265 6.14 -6.55 11.11
CA GLU A 265 7.07 -5.68 11.83
C GLU A 265 6.50 -4.27 11.97
N ARG A 266 5.93 -3.70 10.90
CA ARG A 266 5.34 -2.35 10.89
C ARG A 266 4.15 -2.20 11.85
N PHE A 267 3.31 -3.23 11.94
CA PHE A 267 2.10 -3.29 12.75
C PHE A 267 2.14 -4.50 13.69
N SER A 268 3.27 -4.67 14.38
CA SER A 268 3.55 -5.86 15.21
C SER A 268 2.58 -6.11 16.36
N GLU A 269 1.80 -5.10 16.77
CA GLU A 269 0.75 -5.27 17.79
C GLU A 269 -0.56 -5.81 17.20
N GLN A 270 -0.81 -5.57 15.90
CA GLN A 270 -2.03 -5.91 15.19
C GLN A 270 -1.88 -7.15 14.30
N ILE A 271 -0.72 -7.30 13.65
CA ILE A 271 -0.48 -8.31 12.62
C ILE A 271 0.64 -9.24 13.08
N HIS A 272 0.27 -10.43 13.54
CA HIS A 272 1.23 -11.51 13.83
C HIS A 272 1.46 -12.40 12.60
N GLN A 273 0.40 -12.58 11.81
CA GLN A 273 0.41 -13.31 10.56
C GLN A 273 -0.72 -12.81 9.67
N GLY A 274 -0.48 -12.81 8.37
CA GLY A 274 -1.47 -12.39 7.39
C GLY A 274 -1.29 -13.04 6.05
N ALA A 275 -2.30 -12.88 5.20
CA ALA A 275 -2.35 -13.49 3.89
C ALA A 275 -2.75 -12.50 2.79
N VAL A 276 -2.28 -12.78 1.58
CA VAL A 276 -2.74 -12.13 0.35
C VAL A 276 -3.46 -13.17 -0.52
N ILE A 277 -4.64 -12.81 -1.02
CA ILE A 277 -5.46 -13.63 -1.92
C ILE A 277 -5.65 -12.84 -3.21
N THR A 278 -5.06 -13.32 -4.30
CA THR A 278 -5.10 -12.66 -5.61
C THR A 278 -4.88 -13.66 -6.75
N ALA A 279 -5.34 -13.28 -7.95
CA ALA A 279 -5.00 -13.98 -9.19
C ALA A 279 -3.73 -13.41 -9.86
N VAL A 280 -3.30 -12.21 -9.46
CA VAL A 280 -2.33 -11.37 -10.17
C VAL A 280 -0.93 -11.50 -9.57
N ASP A 281 0.04 -11.79 -10.43
CA ASP A 281 1.42 -12.04 -10.03
C ASP A 281 2.08 -10.83 -9.34
N LEU A 282 1.82 -9.61 -9.83
CA LEU A 282 2.35 -8.39 -9.20
C LEU A 282 1.90 -8.26 -7.75
N ILE A 283 0.62 -8.54 -7.48
CA ILE A 283 0.04 -8.46 -6.14
C ILE A 283 0.57 -9.60 -5.24
N ARG A 284 0.83 -10.79 -5.79
CA ARG A 284 1.53 -11.87 -5.07
C ARG A 284 2.93 -11.42 -4.64
N GLY A 285 3.66 -10.76 -5.54
CA GLY A 285 5.00 -10.23 -5.27
C GLY A 285 4.99 -9.15 -4.18
N ILE A 286 4.04 -8.21 -4.25
CA ILE A 286 3.84 -7.19 -3.20
C ILE A 286 3.55 -7.86 -1.86
N GLY A 287 2.62 -8.81 -1.84
CA GLY A 287 2.30 -9.55 -0.62
C GLY A 287 3.50 -10.27 -0.03
N HIS A 288 4.31 -10.95 -0.86
CA HIS A 288 5.54 -11.62 -0.41
C HIS A 288 6.51 -10.64 0.26
N TYR A 289 6.80 -9.50 -0.38
CA TYR A 289 7.70 -8.50 0.20
C TYR A 289 7.10 -7.77 1.40
N ALA A 290 5.77 -7.66 1.47
CA ALA A 290 5.05 -7.18 2.65
C ALA A 290 4.97 -8.21 3.79
N GLY A 291 5.53 -9.41 3.61
CA GLY A 291 5.53 -10.48 4.62
C GLY A 291 4.21 -11.23 4.74
N LEU A 292 3.35 -11.18 3.73
CA LEU A 292 2.07 -11.89 3.66
C LEU A 292 2.22 -13.23 2.95
N ARG A 293 1.54 -14.25 3.48
CA ARG A 293 1.47 -15.56 2.83
C ARG A 293 0.52 -15.53 1.65
N VAL A 294 0.99 -15.94 0.48
CA VAL A 294 0.14 -16.07 -0.72
C VAL A 294 -0.80 -17.27 -0.58
N ILE A 295 -2.10 -17.05 -0.78
CA ILE A 295 -3.11 -18.09 -0.89
C ILE A 295 -3.60 -18.16 -2.33
N ASN A 296 -3.31 -19.28 -3.00
CA ASN A 296 -3.78 -19.55 -4.34
C ASN A 296 -5.17 -20.19 -4.31
N VAL A 297 -6.11 -19.60 -5.04
CA VAL A 297 -7.50 -20.08 -5.12
C VAL A 297 -7.72 -20.76 -6.47
N PRO A 298 -8.10 -22.06 -6.50
CA PRO A 298 -8.44 -22.73 -7.74
C PRO A 298 -9.54 -22.00 -8.51
N GLY A 299 -9.32 -21.76 -9.81
CA GLY A 299 -10.25 -21.02 -10.66
C GLY A 299 -10.22 -19.50 -10.48
N ALA A 300 -9.29 -18.93 -9.72
CA ALA A 300 -9.07 -17.49 -9.72
C ALA A 300 -8.29 -17.07 -10.98
N THR A 301 -9.01 -16.68 -12.03
CA THR A 301 -8.45 -16.36 -13.36
C THR A 301 -7.91 -14.94 -13.47
N GLY A 302 -8.43 -14.02 -12.64
CA GLY A 302 -8.18 -12.58 -12.80
C GLY A 302 -9.12 -11.90 -13.81
N LEU A 303 -9.98 -12.65 -14.48
CA LEU A 303 -10.95 -12.12 -15.44
C LEU A 303 -12.37 -12.16 -14.85
N TYR A 304 -13.37 -11.75 -15.63
CA TYR A 304 -14.79 -11.79 -15.25
C TYR A 304 -15.30 -13.19 -14.82
N ASP A 305 -14.66 -14.26 -15.29
CA ASP A 305 -14.97 -15.64 -14.96
C ASP A 305 -14.24 -16.16 -13.71
N THR A 306 -13.54 -15.28 -12.97
CA THR A 306 -12.80 -15.64 -11.76
C THR A 306 -13.70 -16.25 -10.68
N ASN A 307 -13.14 -17.13 -9.87
CA ASN A 307 -13.83 -17.76 -8.75
C ASN A 307 -13.99 -16.82 -7.54
N PHE A 308 -14.99 -15.92 -7.59
CA PHE A 308 -15.34 -14.98 -6.51
C PHE A 308 -15.64 -15.71 -5.19
N GLU A 309 -16.46 -16.76 -5.24
CA GLU A 309 -16.89 -17.53 -4.07
C GLU A 309 -15.70 -18.24 -3.42
N GLY A 310 -14.79 -18.80 -4.22
CA GLY A 310 -13.57 -19.42 -3.74
C GLY A 310 -12.63 -18.42 -3.06
N LYS A 311 -12.53 -17.20 -3.59
CA LYS A 311 -11.76 -16.10 -2.96
C LYS A 311 -12.38 -15.68 -1.63
N ALA A 312 -13.70 -15.54 -1.57
CA ALA A 312 -14.42 -15.25 -0.33
C ALA A 312 -14.21 -16.33 0.73
N GLN A 313 -14.33 -17.61 0.33
CA GLN A 313 -14.12 -18.75 1.22
C GLN A 313 -12.68 -18.81 1.72
N ALA A 314 -11.70 -18.55 0.85
CA ALA A 314 -10.30 -18.51 1.22
C ALA A 314 -10.00 -17.41 2.27
N ALA A 315 -10.61 -16.24 2.16
CA ALA A 315 -10.46 -15.17 3.14
C ALA A 315 -11.06 -15.55 4.51
N ILE A 316 -12.25 -16.16 4.50
CA ILE A 316 -12.89 -16.67 5.72
C ILE A 316 -12.01 -17.75 6.38
N ASP A 317 -11.48 -18.68 5.58
CA ASP A 317 -10.65 -19.77 6.09
C ASP A 317 -9.28 -19.29 6.57
N ALA A 318 -8.68 -18.28 5.93
CA ALA A 318 -7.48 -17.60 6.42
C ALA A 318 -7.66 -17.14 7.87
N PHE A 319 -8.75 -16.40 8.16
CA PHE A 319 -9.06 -15.96 9.52
C PHE A 319 -9.36 -17.10 10.49
N ARG A 320 -10.04 -18.17 10.04
CA ARG A 320 -10.29 -19.38 10.86
C ARG A 320 -9.00 -20.11 11.21
N ASN A 321 -8.02 -20.09 10.30
CA ASN A 321 -6.71 -20.70 10.48
C ASN A 321 -5.73 -19.80 11.26
N GLY A 322 -6.22 -18.67 11.77
CA GLY A 322 -5.50 -17.82 12.71
C GLY A 322 -4.91 -16.56 12.11
N ASP A 323 -5.05 -16.30 10.80
CA ASP A 323 -4.60 -15.02 10.24
C ASP A 323 -5.33 -13.87 10.96
N ASP A 324 -4.61 -12.76 11.18
CA ASP A 324 -5.14 -11.53 11.79
C ASP A 324 -5.27 -10.39 10.76
N PHE A 325 -4.66 -10.57 9.58
CA PHE A 325 -4.75 -9.66 8.44
C PHE A 325 -4.96 -10.42 7.14
N VAL A 326 -5.90 -9.99 6.30
CA VAL A 326 -6.10 -10.54 4.96
C VAL A 326 -6.24 -9.38 3.96
N TYR A 327 -5.43 -9.44 2.90
CA TYR A 327 -5.54 -8.60 1.71
C TYR A 327 -6.21 -9.39 0.58
N LEU A 328 -7.46 -9.09 0.29
CA LEU A 328 -8.30 -9.81 -0.67
C LEU A 328 -8.49 -8.97 -1.93
N HIS A 329 -7.85 -9.37 -3.02
CA HIS A 329 -7.80 -8.63 -4.28
C HIS A 329 -8.56 -9.34 -5.41
N VAL A 330 -9.29 -8.55 -6.21
CA VAL A 330 -10.06 -8.99 -7.38
C VAL A 330 -9.81 -8.08 -8.58
N GLU A 331 -9.17 -8.64 -9.61
CA GLU A 331 -8.77 -7.95 -10.84
C GLU A 331 -9.92 -7.65 -11.83
N ALA A 332 -11.01 -8.43 -11.78
CA ALA A 332 -11.94 -8.57 -12.90
C ALA A 332 -12.51 -7.24 -13.47
N SER A 333 -12.73 -6.25 -12.62
CA SER A 333 -13.23 -4.93 -13.02
C SER A 333 -12.22 -4.07 -13.77
N ASP A 334 -10.93 -4.23 -13.49
CA ASP A 334 -9.85 -3.50 -14.17
C ASP A 334 -9.72 -3.96 -15.62
N GLU A 335 -9.66 -5.27 -15.85
CA GLU A 335 -9.61 -5.89 -17.18
C GLU A 335 -10.81 -5.47 -18.05
N ALA A 336 -12.00 -5.40 -17.46
CA ALA A 336 -13.18 -4.90 -18.17
C ALA A 336 -13.10 -3.39 -18.49
N GLY A 337 -12.44 -2.61 -17.62
CA GLY A 337 -12.09 -1.21 -17.84
C GLY A 337 -11.15 -1.02 -19.04
N HIS A 338 -10.08 -1.82 -19.11
CA HIS A 338 -9.15 -1.86 -20.24
C HIS A 338 -9.81 -2.24 -21.57
N ASP A 339 -10.75 -3.18 -21.55
CA ASP A 339 -11.56 -3.53 -22.73
C ASP A 339 -12.53 -2.39 -23.14
N GLY A 340 -12.74 -1.42 -22.26
CA GLY A 340 -13.73 -0.34 -22.41
C GLY A 340 -15.17 -0.87 -22.43
N SER A 341 -15.40 -2.01 -21.79
CA SER A 341 -16.68 -2.71 -21.80
C SER A 341 -17.51 -2.34 -20.57
N VAL A 342 -18.32 -1.29 -20.70
CA VAL A 342 -19.24 -0.85 -19.63
C VAL A 342 -20.13 -1.99 -19.10
N PRO A 343 -20.78 -2.82 -19.94
CA PRO A 343 -21.63 -3.91 -19.44
C PRO A 343 -20.85 -4.95 -18.66
N LEU A 344 -19.62 -5.27 -19.10
CA LEU A 344 -18.79 -6.27 -18.43
C LEU A 344 -18.27 -5.73 -17.10
N LYS A 345 -17.78 -4.49 -17.08
CA LYS A 345 -17.28 -3.86 -15.85
C LYS A 345 -18.40 -3.72 -14.80
N LEU A 346 -19.60 -3.36 -15.25
CA LEU A 346 -20.80 -3.35 -14.39
C LEU A 346 -21.07 -4.74 -13.79
N GLN A 347 -21.10 -5.78 -14.62
CA GLN A 347 -21.27 -7.15 -14.16
C GLN A 347 -20.22 -7.54 -13.12
N THR A 348 -18.94 -7.21 -13.34
CA THR A 348 -17.86 -7.59 -12.40
C THR A 348 -17.97 -6.88 -11.04
N ILE A 349 -18.49 -5.66 -11.01
CA ILE A 349 -18.75 -4.91 -9.77
C ILE A 349 -19.91 -5.56 -8.99
N GLU A 350 -21.00 -5.91 -9.67
CA GLU A 350 -22.15 -6.61 -9.06
C GLU A 350 -21.77 -8.03 -8.60
N ASP A 351 -20.94 -8.74 -9.38
CA ASP A 351 -20.38 -10.04 -8.99
C ASP A 351 -19.49 -9.92 -7.74
N LEU A 352 -18.65 -8.87 -7.65
CA LEU A 352 -17.83 -8.60 -6.46
C LEU A 352 -18.71 -8.37 -5.22
N ASP A 353 -19.77 -7.55 -5.34
CA ASP A 353 -20.72 -7.31 -4.24
C ASP A 353 -21.42 -8.60 -3.79
N HIS A 354 -22.13 -9.25 -4.72
CA HIS A 354 -23.03 -10.35 -4.40
C HIS A 354 -22.32 -11.67 -4.11
N ARG A 355 -21.23 -11.96 -4.83
CA ARG A 355 -20.58 -13.28 -4.80
C ARG A 355 -19.36 -13.31 -3.90
N LEU A 356 -18.84 -12.16 -3.47
CA LEU A 356 -17.69 -12.08 -2.57
C LEU A 356 -17.94 -11.26 -1.31
N ILE A 357 -18.32 -9.99 -1.41
CA ILE A 357 -18.49 -9.13 -0.22
C ILE A 357 -19.65 -9.63 0.63
N GLN A 358 -20.81 -9.87 0.03
CA GLN A 358 -22.00 -10.26 0.75
C GLN A 358 -21.84 -11.59 1.53
N PRO A 359 -21.27 -12.67 0.96
CA PRO A 359 -20.97 -13.89 1.73
C PRO A 359 -20.00 -13.67 2.90
N ILE A 360 -18.98 -12.81 2.71
CA ILE A 360 -18.04 -12.45 3.78
C ILE A 360 -18.77 -11.73 4.91
N LEU A 361 -19.55 -10.68 4.60
CA LEU A 361 -20.29 -9.92 5.61
C LEU A 361 -21.27 -10.78 6.39
N LYS A 362 -21.99 -11.70 5.70
CA LYS A 362 -22.89 -12.67 6.35
C LYS A 362 -22.16 -13.59 7.33
N THR A 363 -20.88 -13.87 7.07
CA THR A 363 -20.07 -14.80 7.87
C THR A 363 -19.34 -14.12 9.02
N LEU A 364 -18.78 -12.93 8.78
CA LEU A 364 -17.92 -12.21 9.73
C LEU A 364 -18.67 -11.23 10.64
N SER A 365 -19.89 -10.81 10.26
CA SER A 365 -20.67 -9.87 11.10
C SER A 365 -21.29 -10.55 12.32
N PRO A 366 -21.27 -9.93 13.53
CA PRO A 366 -21.89 -10.45 14.75
C PRO A 366 -23.43 -10.48 14.74
N LEU A 367 -24.07 -10.11 13.63
CA LEU A 367 -25.53 -9.96 13.45
C LEU A 367 -26.34 -11.27 13.58
N SER A 368 -25.73 -12.42 13.86
CA SER A 368 -26.50 -13.67 14.06
C SER A 368 -27.10 -13.84 15.47
N ARG A 369 -26.86 -12.92 16.42
CA ARG A 369 -27.19 -13.17 17.85
C ARG A 369 -28.46 -12.56 18.42
N LYS A 370 -29.13 -11.59 17.79
CA LYS A 370 -30.38 -11.03 18.37
C LYS A 370 -31.28 -10.45 17.30
N GLY A 371 -32.25 -11.24 16.80
CA GLY A 371 -33.60 -10.80 16.39
C GLY A 371 -33.80 -9.62 15.41
N GLU A 372 -32.77 -8.86 15.06
CA GLU A 372 -32.66 -7.83 14.04
C GLU A 372 -31.86 -8.49 12.93
N GLY A 373 -32.50 -9.40 12.20
CA GLY A 373 -31.79 -10.11 11.16
C GLY A 373 -31.43 -9.18 10.01
N LEU A 374 -30.32 -9.52 9.32
CA LEU A 374 -30.41 -9.62 7.86
C LEU A 374 -31.43 -10.72 7.53
N THR A 375 -32.71 -10.47 7.85
CA THR A 375 -33.82 -11.30 7.40
C THR A 375 -34.07 -10.86 5.99
N SER A 376 -33.51 -11.63 5.06
CA SER A 376 -33.46 -11.39 3.62
C SER A 376 -32.16 -10.68 3.19
N PHE A 377 -31.74 -10.69 1.93
CA PHE A 377 -32.54 -9.98 0.95
C PHE A 377 -33.66 -10.80 0.30
N ASP A 378 -33.56 -12.14 0.27
CA ASP A 378 -34.55 -13.15 0.72
C ASP A 378 -34.03 -14.59 0.49
N SER A 379 -34.18 -15.41 1.53
CA SER A 379 -33.97 -16.87 1.67
C SER A 379 -32.79 -17.64 1.03
N CYS A 380 -32.16 -18.44 1.90
CA CYS A 380 -31.57 -19.77 1.67
C CYS A 380 -30.03 -19.91 1.66
N ALA A 381 -29.44 -19.81 2.86
CA ALA A 381 -28.39 -20.73 3.26
C ALA A 381 -28.46 -20.92 4.79
N GLN A 382 -28.51 -22.16 5.27
CA GLN A 382 -28.45 -22.47 6.70
C GLN A 382 -27.13 -21.91 7.28
N PRO A 383 -27.14 -21.26 8.46
CA PRO A 383 -25.90 -20.83 9.09
C PRO A 383 -25.04 -22.06 9.41
N LEU A 384 -23.81 -22.07 8.88
CA LEU A 384 -22.77 -23.00 9.33
C LEU A 384 -22.45 -22.73 10.82
N PRO A 385 -22.03 -23.76 11.58
CA PRO A 385 -21.77 -23.64 13.01
C PRO A 385 -20.83 -22.47 13.30
N SER A 386 -21.19 -21.73 14.34
CA SER A 386 -20.72 -20.40 14.68
C SER A 386 -19.19 -20.30 14.76
N ILE A 387 -18.59 -19.37 14.02
CA ILE A 387 -17.31 -18.73 14.40
C ILE A 387 -17.48 -17.92 15.71
N THR A 388 -18.72 -17.73 16.16
CA THR A 388 -19.08 -17.09 17.42
C THR A 388 -19.60 -18.08 18.46
N GLY A 389 -18.86 -19.16 18.76
CA GLY A 389 -19.22 -20.08 19.83
C GLY A 389 -18.00 -20.79 20.43
N GLY A 390 -17.77 -20.57 21.73
CA GLY A 390 -16.85 -21.39 22.54
C GLY A 390 -15.40 -20.93 22.59
N ASP A 391 -14.75 -20.71 21.46
CA ASP A 391 -13.29 -20.55 21.39
C ASP A 391 -12.89 -19.29 20.58
N GLY A 392 -12.55 -18.19 21.25
CA GLY A 392 -11.70 -17.12 20.68
C GLY A 392 -12.19 -16.28 19.47
N GLY A 393 -13.49 -16.14 19.21
CA GLY A 393 -14.00 -15.34 18.07
C GLY A 393 -13.66 -13.84 18.18
N GLY A 394 -12.76 -13.34 17.32
CA GLY A 394 -12.33 -11.93 17.25
C GLY A 394 -13.33 -11.01 16.52
N SER A 395 -13.27 -9.71 16.82
CA SER A 395 -13.98 -8.65 16.08
C SER A 395 -13.25 -8.36 14.77
N PHE A 396 -13.96 -7.92 13.72
CA PHE A 396 -13.38 -7.63 12.41
C PHE A 396 -13.46 -6.14 12.07
N ALA A 397 -12.36 -5.59 11.57
CA ALA A 397 -12.33 -4.35 10.81
C ALA A 397 -12.23 -4.68 9.32
N ILE A 398 -13.09 -4.07 8.50
CA ILE A 398 -13.18 -4.30 7.06
C ILE A 398 -12.98 -2.97 6.37
N ALA A 399 -12.04 -2.92 5.42
CA ALA A 399 -11.91 -1.83 4.47
C ALA A 399 -12.31 -2.31 3.07
N LEU A 400 -13.03 -1.48 2.34
CA LEU A 400 -13.38 -1.67 0.93
C LEU A 400 -12.88 -0.46 0.14
N LEU A 401 -12.15 -0.71 -0.94
CA LEU A 401 -11.57 0.32 -1.80
C LEU A 401 -11.13 -0.27 -3.16
N PRO A 402 -11.12 0.51 -4.27
CA PRO A 402 -10.27 0.20 -5.41
C PRO A 402 -8.80 0.51 -5.11
N ASP A 403 -7.91 0.15 -6.02
CA ASP A 403 -6.53 0.64 -6.04
C ASP A 403 -6.36 1.90 -6.89
N HIS A 404 -6.90 1.94 -8.10
CA HIS A 404 -6.95 3.12 -8.97
C HIS A 404 -8.25 3.10 -9.81
N PRO A 405 -8.60 4.21 -10.49
CA PRO A 405 -9.66 4.19 -11.48
C PRO A 405 -9.14 3.76 -12.85
N THR A 406 -9.90 2.89 -13.51
CA THR A 406 -9.66 2.47 -14.92
C THR A 406 -10.87 2.80 -15.77
N PRO A 407 -11.07 4.07 -16.16
CA PRO A 407 -12.32 4.49 -16.80
C PRO A 407 -12.55 3.77 -18.13
N CYS A 408 -13.74 3.21 -18.35
CA CYS A 408 -14.04 2.46 -19.58
C CYS A 408 -13.83 3.30 -20.86
N GLU A 409 -14.09 4.61 -20.80
CA GLU A 409 -13.84 5.51 -21.93
C GLU A 409 -12.33 5.69 -22.20
N HIS A 410 -11.52 5.71 -21.13
CA HIS A 410 -10.08 5.95 -21.20
C HIS A 410 -9.28 4.67 -21.47
N ARG A 411 -9.77 3.51 -21.02
CA ARG A 411 -9.19 2.16 -21.22
C ARG A 411 -7.80 1.97 -20.62
N THR A 412 -7.41 2.85 -19.71
CA THR A 412 -6.16 2.76 -18.98
C THR A 412 -6.34 3.45 -17.63
N HIS A 413 -5.38 3.22 -16.75
CA HIS A 413 -5.43 3.68 -15.38
C HIS A 413 -5.29 5.19 -15.32
N THR A 414 -5.87 5.77 -14.28
CA THR A 414 -5.78 7.19 -13.96
C THR A 414 -5.29 7.36 -12.52
N ALA A 415 -4.91 8.58 -12.16
CA ALA A 415 -4.42 8.89 -10.81
C ALA A 415 -5.48 9.60 -9.95
N ASP A 416 -6.74 9.60 -10.37
CA ASP A 416 -7.80 10.23 -9.59
C ASP A 416 -7.95 9.51 -8.23
N PRO A 417 -8.21 10.25 -7.12
CA PRO A 417 -8.46 9.62 -5.84
C PRO A 417 -9.62 8.63 -5.88
N ILE A 418 -9.47 7.52 -5.16
CA ILE A 418 -10.46 6.44 -5.12
C ILE A 418 -11.34 6.51 -3.86
N PRO A 419 -12.61 6.07 -3.91
CA PRO A 419 -13.45 5.95 -2.73
C PRO A 419 -12.97 4.80 -1.84
N PHE A 420 -12.99 5.02 -0.52
CA PHE A 420 -12.81 3.95 0.45
C PHE A 420 -13.83 4.05 1.59
N CYS A 421 -14.13 2.91 2.22
CA CYS A 421 -14.89 2.86 3.45
C CYS A 421 -14.25 1.90 4.45
N ILE A 422 -14.35 2.22 5.74
CA ILE A 422 -13.89 1.38 6.86
C ILE A 422 -15.07 1.12 7.78
N TYR A 423 -15.29 -0.14 8.11
CA TYR A 423 -16.28 -0.61 9.07
C TYR A 423 -15.62 -1.46 10.16
N TYR A 424 -15.99 -1.24 11.41
CA TYR A 424 -15.72 -2.16 12.51
C TYR A 424 -16.82 -2.04 13.58
N PRO A 425 -17.09 -3.08 14.39
CA PRO A 425 -18.08 -3.00 15.46
C PRO A 425 -17.81 -1.83 16.42
N GLY A 426 -18.77 -0.92 16.53
CA GLY A 426 -18.68 0.26 17.40
C GLY A 426 -18.15 1.53 16.72
N ILE A 427 -17.84 1.49 15.43
CA ILE A 427 -17.60 2.71 14.66
C ILE A 427 -18.89 3.55 14.62
N GLU A 428 -18.78 4.87 14.80
CA GLU A 428 -19.89 5.79 14.56
C GLU A 428 -19.94 6.13 13.07
N PRO A 429 -21.00 5.77 12.33
CA PRO A 429 -21.07 6.01 10.90
C PRO A 429 -21.11 7.51 10.57
N ASP A 430 -20.63 7.88 9.39
CA ASP A 430 -20.79 9.24 8.85
C ASP A 430 -22.09 9.39 8.04
N SER A 431 -22.24 10.48 7.28
CA SER A 431 -23.45 10.76 6.52
C SER A 431 -23.57 9.98 5.21
N VAL A 432 -22.51 9.33 4.73
CA VAL A 432 -22.48 8.68 3.42
C VAL A 432 -23.40 7.45 3.42
N GLN A 433 -24.16 7.25 2.34
CA GLN A 433 -25.21 6.22 2.26
C GLN A 433 -24.98 5.17 1.16
N THR A 434 -24.12 5.47 0.19
CA THR A 434 -23.80 4.63 -0.97
C THR A 434 -22.28 4.61 -1.16
N PHE A 435 -21.75 3.52 -1.69
CA PHE A 435 -20.32 3.38 -1.96
C PHE A 435 -20.01 3.78 -3.40
N ASP A 436 -19.62 5.03 -3.61
CA ASP A 436 -19.25 5.55 -4.93
C ASP A 436 -18.31 6.76 -4.85
N GLU A 437 -17.75 7.16 -5.99
CA GLU A 437 -16.72 8.20 -6.12
C GLU A 437 -17.20 9.58 -5.68
N ASP A 438 -18.48 9.92 -5.89
CA ASP A 438 -19.03 11.22 -5.50
C ASP A 438 -19.44 11.22 -4.04
N ALA A 439 -20.15 10.19 -3.57
CA ALA A 439 -20.63 10.10 -2.20
C ALA A 439 -19.47 10.05 -1.18
N ALA A 440 -18.36 9.40 -1.54
CA ALA A 440 -17.17 9.33 -0.69
C ALA A 440 -16.50 10.70 -0.40
N ARG A 441 -16.76 11.73 -1.23
CA ARG A 441 -16.26 13.11 -1.00
C ARG A 441 -16.83 13.75 0.27
N ASP A 442 -18.05 13.33 0.64
CA ASP A 442 -18.72 13.78 1.86
C ASP A 442 -18.38 12.92 3.09
N GLY A 443 -17.46 11.96 2.92
CA GLY A 443 -16.98 11.06 3.97
C GLY A 443 -16.16 11.78 5.05
N ALA A 444 -16.28 11.31 6.30
CA ALA A 444 -15.66 11.96 7.45
C ALA A 444 -14.12 11.90 7.46
N TYR A 445 -13.51 10.99 6.69
CA TYR A 445 -12.04 10.91 6.58
C TYR A 445 -11.45 11.91 5.58
N GLY A 446 -12.26 12.55 4.74
CA GLY A 446 -11.76 13.45 3.70
C GLY A 446 -10.86 12.74 2.70
N LEU A 447 -9.85 13.45 2.18
CA LEU A 447 -8.82 12.88 1.32
C LEU A 447 -7.62 12.46 2.17
N LEU A 448 -7.26 11.18 2.08
CA LEU A 448 -6.05 10.61 2.69
C LEU A 448 -4.99 10.36 1.63
N GLU A 449 -3.71 10.45 2.03
CA GLU A 449 -2.56 10.20 1.16
C GLU A 449 -1.46 9.42 1.88
N GLY A 450 -0.50 8.87 1.12
CA GLY A 450 0.66 8.18 1.67
C GLY A 450 0.27 6.98 2.54
N ASP A 451 0.68 6.97 3.81
CA ASP A 451 0.44 5.87 4.75
C ASP A 451 -0.71 6.13 5.75
N GLU A 452 -1.46 7.22 5.55
CA GLU A 452 -2.54 7.64 6.45
C GLU A 452 -3.66 6.60 6.53
N PHE A 453 -4.10 6.08 5.38
CA PHE A 453 -5.16 5.07 5.31
C PHE A 453 -4.81 3.82 6.11
N ILE A 454 -3.63 3.24 5.89
CA ILE A 454 -3.30 1.96 6.55
C ILE A 454 -3.09 2.14 8.05
N LYS A 455 -2.51 3.26 8.50
CA LYS A 455 -2.38 3.58 9.92
C LYS A 455 -3.76 3.69 10.57
N LEU A 456 -4.64 4.48 9.96
CA LEU A 456 -6.00 4.67 10.43
C LEU A 456 -6.78 3.34 10.45
N PHE A 457 -6.61 2.50 9.43
CA PHE A 457 -7.26 1.20 9.39
C PHE A 457 -6.74 0.25 10.48
N MET A 458 -5.43 0.23 10.76
CA MET A 458 -4.82 -0.61 11.81
C MET A 458 -5.14 -0.13 13.23
N GLU A 459 -5.54 1.13 13.40
CA GLU A 459 -6.01 1.66 14.68
C GLU A 459 -7.48 1.32 14.98
N SER A 460 -8.17 0.60 14.07
CA SER A 460 -9.56 0.16 14.24
C SER A 460 -9.72 -0.77 15.45
N GLY A 461 -10.38 -0.28 16.50
CA GLY A 461 -10.36 -0.87 17.85
C GLY A 461 -11.57 -0.46 18.67
N PRO A 462 -12.25 -1.34 19.43
CA PRO A 462 -13.05 -0.85 20.54
C PRO A 462 -12.08 -0.15 21.49
N SER A 463 -12.26 1.16 21.69
CA SER A 463 -11.68 1.84 22.85
C SER A 463 -12.06 1.00 24.09
N PRO A 464 -11.13 0.73 25.02
CA PRO A 464 -11.44 -0.04 26.21
C PRO A 464 -12.70 0.53 26.86
N ASP A 465 -13.68 -0.36 27.04
CA ASP A 465 -15.02 -0.08 27.58
C ASP A 465 -14.92 0.97 28.69
N PRO A 466 -15.63 2.12 28.60
CA PRO A 466 -15.68 3.07 29.68
C PRO A 466 -16.37 2.38 30.85
N SER A 467 -15.58 1.75 31.72
CA SER A 467 -16.00 1.26 33.01
C SER A 467 -16.88 2.33 33.64
N PRO A 468 -18.05 1.97 34.22
CA PRO A 468 -19.05 2.93 34.63
C PRO A 468 -18.37 3.98 35.49
N VAL A 469 -18.30 5.21 34.97
CA VAL A 469 -17.66 6.33 35.62
C VAL A 469 -18.34 6.45 36.98
N ARG A 470 -17.64 6.06 38.04
CA ARG A 470 -18.06 6.39 39.39
C ARG A 470 -18.09 7.91 39.45
N GLU A 471 -19.27 8.48 39.63
CA GLU A 471 -19.44 9.91 39.87
C GLU A 471 -18.43 10.36 40.93
N GLY A 472 -17.47 11.19 40.53
CA GLY A 472 -16.57 11.85 41.48
C GLY A 472 -15.10 11.97 41.13
N GLU A 473 -14.56 11.29 40.12
CA GLU A 473 -13.14 11.47 39.76
C GLU A 473 -12.94 12.43 38.59
N LYS A 474 -12.44 13.62 38.91
CA LYS A 474 -12.03 14.64 37.94
C LYS A 474 -10.81 14.18 37.15
N VAL A 475 -10.98 13.96 35.85
CA VAL A 475 -9.85 13.85 34.90
C VAL A 475 -9.13 15.21 34.81
N PRO A 476 -7.79 15.28 34.86
CA PRO A 476 -7.08 16.57 34.93
C PRO A 476 -7.16 17.36 33.61
N SER A 477 -7.79 18.53 33.64
CA SER A 477 -8.06 19.45 32.51
C SER A 477 -6.83 20.16 31.89
N ARG A 478 -5.64 19.58 31.98
CA ARG A 478 -4.38 20.28 31.66
C ARG A 478 -3.71 19.92 30.34
N PHE A 479 -4.03 18.78 29.72
CA PHE A 479 -3.25 18.26 28.59
C PHE A 479 -3.76 18.69 27.20
N TYR A 480 -5.04 19.09 27.06
CA TYR A 480 -5.67 19.37 25.76
C TYR A 480 -5.88 20.86 25.45
N ARG A 481 -5.26 21.78 26.19
CA ARG A 481 -5.63 23.20 26.10
C ARG A 481 -5.24 23.89 24.79
N THR A 482 -4.34 23.30 24.01
CA THR A 482 -3.81 23.94 22.79
C THR A 482 -3.96 23.11 21.54
N SER A 483 -4.28 21.81 21.62
CA SER A 483 -4.24 20.86 20.50
C SER A 483 -5.57 20.12 20.36
N SER A 484 -5.87 19.62 19.17
CA SER A 484 -7.04 18.78 18.95
C SER A 484 -6.93 17.49 19.80
N PRO A 485 -7.95 17.10 20.59
CA PRO A 485 -7.90 15.89 21.40
C PRO A 485 -7.61 14.63 20.60
N ASP A 486 -8.09 14.59 19.35
CA ASP A 486 -8.03 13.42 18.46
C ASP A 486 -6.63 13.23 17.86
N ILE A 487 -5.91 14.33 17.62
CA ILE A 487 -4.57 14.31 17.00
C ILE A 487 -3.44 14.50 18.04
N TYR A 488 -3.78 14.93 19.26
CA TYR A 488 -2.80 15.17 20.33
C TYR A 488 -1.91 13.96 20.68
N PRO A 489 -2.41 12.71 20.76
CA PRO A 489 -1.54 11.55 21.01
C PRO A 489 -0.44 11.39 19.96
N ILE A 490 -0.79 11.60 18.69
CA ILE A 490 0.12 11.52 17.54
C ILE A 490 1.14 12.66 17.58
N LEU A 491 0.66 13.91 17.69
CA LEU A 491 1.56 15.07 17.77
C LEU A 491 2.45 15.06 19.01
N LYS A 492 2.00 14.42 20.10
CA LYS A 492 2.82 14.26 21.31
C LYS A 492 4.03 13.37 21.03
N ASP A 493 3.86 12.30 20.27
CA ASP A 493 4.96 11.38 19.94
C ASP A 493 5.91 11.99 18.90
N PHE A 494 5.38 12.71 17.89
CA PHE A 494 6.21 13.53 17.00
C PHE A 494 6.95 14.62 17.75
N ALA A 495 6.28 15.36 18.65
CA ALA A 495 6.94 16.35 19.49
C ALA A 495 8.02 15.73 20.40
N HIS A 496 7.83 14.50 20.87
CA HIS A 496 8.84 13.77 21.64
C HIS A 496 10.02 13.37 20.77
N LYS A 497 9.78 12.93 19.53
CA LYS A 497 10.81 12.59 18.55
C LYS A 497 11.60 13.84 18.13
N ASN A 498 10.94 14.93 17.74
CA ASN A 498 11.58 16.18 17.34
C ASN A 498 12.44 16.78 18.48
N ARG A 499 12.05 16.61 19.75
CA ARG A 499 12.91 17.02 20.89
C ARG A 499 14.19 16.19 21.01
N LYS A 500 14.18 14.94 20.55
CA LYS A 500 15.37 14.06 20.52
C LYS A 500 16.22 14.31 19.28
N GLU A 501 15.59 14.65 18.17
CA GLU A 501 16.19 14.83 16.84
C GLU A 501 16.27 16.33 16.46
N SER A 502 16.55 17.19 17.43
CA SER A 502 16.67 18.64 17.18
C SER A 502 17.77 18.96 16.18
N THR A 503 17.52 19.93 15.32
CA THR A 503 18.57 20.51 14.49
C THR A 503 19.59 21.30 15.33
N LEU A 504 20.78 21.51 14.76
CA LEU A 504 21.82 22.36 15.36
C LEU A 504 21.30 23.78 15.63
N TYR A 505 20.50 24.32 14.71
CA TYR A 505 19.97 25.68 14.77
C TYR A 505 18.88 25.84 15.83
N GLU A 506 17.96 24.88 15.91
CA GLU A 506 17.01 24.81 17.04
C GLU A 506 17.75 24.70 18.38
N ASP A 507 18.81 23.92 18.48
CA ASP A 507 19.55 23.78 19.72
C ASP A 507 20.29 25.07 20.12
N ILE A 508 20.87 25.80 19.15
CA ILE A 508 21.44 27.14 19.36
C ILE A 508 20.37 28.07 19.93
N LEU A 509 19.22 28.17 19.27
CA LEU A 509 18.14 29.06 19.71
C LEU A 509 17.55 28.62 21.05
N TRP A 510 17.46 27.32 21.32
CA TRP A 510 16.99 26.79 22.59
C TRP A 510 17.89 27.15 23.77
N GLN A 511 19.21 27.25 23.58
CA GLN A 511 20.12 27.68 24.66
C GLN A 511 19.78 29.08 25.16
N GLU A 512 19.30 29.95 24.28
CA GLU A 512 18.94 31.33 24.58
C GLU A 512 17.49 31.45 25.11
N LEU A 513 16.57 30.59 24.66
CA LEU A 513 15.15 30.63 25.06
C LEU A 513 14.85 29.90 26.37
N ARG A 514 15.62 28.87 26.73
CA ARG A 514 15.36 28.04 27.91
C ARG A 514 15.52 28.80 29.23
N LYS A 515 14.97 28.24 30.31
CA LYS A 515 15.11 28.77 31.69
C LYS A 515 14.64 30.21 31.85
N ASP A 516 13.62 30.59 31.09
CA ASP A 516 12.95 31.90 31.18
C ASP A 516 13.91 33.09 31.03
N GLN A 517 15.00 32.93 30.27
CA GLN A 517 16.05 33.94 30.07
C GLN A 517 15.54 35.25 29.45
N LEU A 518 14.42 35.18 28.71
CA LEU A 518 13.74 36.34 28.13
C LEU A 518 12.56 36.86 28.98
N GLY A 519 12.43 36.39 30.22
CA GLY A 519 11.36 36.77 31.16
C GLY A 519 10.06 36.00 30.97
N PHE A 520 9.95 35.13 29.96
CA PHE A 520 8.80 34.25 29.74
C PHE A 520 9.24 32.82 29.47
N ARG A 521 8.35 31.88 29.80
CA ARG A 521 8.58 30.46 29.58
C ARG A 521 8.28 30.05 28.15
N PHE A 522 9.30 29.51 27.49
CA PHE A 522 9.20 28.86 26.19
C PHE A 522 9.13 27.34 26.34
N ARG A 523 8.45 26.69 25.40
CA ARG A 523 8.36 25.23 25.26
C ARG A 523 8.91 24.83 23.90
N ARG A 524 9.64 23.72 23.82
CA ARG A 524 10.11 23.13 22.56
C ARG A 524 9.06 22.20 21.96
N GLN A 525 8.92 22.21 20.64
CA GLN A 525 8.15 21.24 19.88
C GLN A 525 6.77 21.09 20.51
N HIS A 526 6.02 22.19 20.56
CA HIS A 526 4.77 22.30 21.30
C HIS A 526 3.59 22.28 20.33
N SER A 527 2.65 21.36 20.54
CA SER A 527 1.50 21.19 19.66
C SER A 527 0.42 22.26 19.87
N ILE A 528 -0.11 22.76 18.75
CA ILE A 528 -1.15 23.81 18.66
C ILE A 528 -2.07 23.45 17.49
N GLY A 529 -3.35 23.18 17.78
CA GLY A 529 -4.26 22.56 16.82
C GLY A 529 -3.69 21.23 16.33
N ASP A 530 -3.50 21.14 15.02
CA ASP A 530 -2.99 19.98 14.30
C ASP A 530 -1.53 20.20 13.85
N TYR A 531 -0.83 21.15 14.49
CA TYR A 531 0.51 21.62 14.13
C TYR A 531 1.47 21.54 15.33
N ILE A 532 2.77 21.39 15.08
CA ILE A 532 3.83 21.44 16.11
C ILE A 532 4.72 22.64 15.81
N ALA A 533 4.82 23.57 16.76
CA ALA A 533 5.74 24.69 16.66
C ALA A 533 7.09 24.37 17.30
N ASP A 534 8.20 24.81 16.69
CA ASP A 534 9.55 24.56 17.23
C ASP A 534 9.71 25.15 18.62
N PHE A 535 9.25 26.39 18.81
CA PHE A 535 9.14 27.02 20.12
C PHE A 535 7.83 27.76 20.32
N ALA A 536 7.23 27.61 21.51
CA ALA A 536 5.99 28.29 21.88
C ALA A 536 6.06 28.98 23.25
N CYS A 537 5.69 30.25 23.30
CA CYS A 537 5.39 31.01 24.51
C CYS A 537 3.87 31.18 24.65
N LEU A 538 3.23 30.25 25.36
CA LEU A 538 1.78 30.23 25.50
C LEU A 538 1.16 31.49 26.15
N PRO A 539 1.77 32.11 27.20
CA PRO A 539 1.21 33.32 27.79
C PRO A 539 1.10 34.50 26.82
N LEU A 540 2.06 34.61 25.89
CA LEU A 540 2.10 35.67 24.88
C LEU A 540 1.46 35.25 23.54
N LYS A 541 1.02 33.99 23.44
CA LYS A 541 0.64 33.34 22.18
C LYS A 541 1.68 33.57 21.06
N LEU A 542 2.96 33.50 21.40
CA LEU A 542 4.07 33.70 20.45
C LEU A 542 4.67 32.35 20.04
N LEU A 543 4.79 32.11 18.74
CA LEU A 543 5.38 30.93 18.11
C LEU A 543 6.63 31.32 17.33
N ILE A 544 7.63 30.46 17.34
CA ILE A 544 8.89 30.65 16.63
C ILE A 544 9.23 29.37 15.88
N GLU A 545 9.53 29.50 14.59
CA GLU A 545 9.99 28.43 13.70
C GLU A 545 11.40 28.71 13.20
N VAL A 546 12.21 27.66 13.09
CA VAL A 546 13.57 27.70 12.53
C VAL A 546 13.58 26.85 11.26
N ASP A 547 13.43 27.52 10.12
CA ASP A 547 13.12 26.86 8.86
C ASP A 547 14.36 26.48 8.04
N GLY A 548 14.29 25.31 7.42
CA GLY A 548 15.34 24.66 6.63
C GLY A 548 15.29 24.97 5.15
N GLY A 549 15.17 26.24 4.79
CA GLY A 549 15.19 26.69 3.39
C GLY A 549 13.82 26.66 2.72
N TYR A 550 13.37 27.84 2.27
CA TYR A 550 12.17 28.01 1.46
C TYR A 550 12.41 27.39 0.07
N HIS A 551 11.84 26.22 -0.21
CA HIS A 551 11.69 25.74 -1.57
C HIS A 551 10.39 26.33 -2.17
N ASN A 552 10.55 27.08 -3.24
CA ASN A 552 9.50 27.84 -3.93
C ASN A 552 8.55 26.93 -4.74
N GLU A 553 7.74 26.12 -4.06
CA GLU A 553 6.60 25.43 -4.68
C GLU A 553 5.30 26.17 -4.32
N GLN A 554 4.47 26.48 -5.32
CA GLN A 554 3.27 27.31 -5.16
C GLN A 554 2.26 26.72 -4.15
N GLU A 555 2.23 25.39 -3.99
CA GLU A 555 1.37 24.68 -3.06
C GLU A 555 1.83 24.81 -1.61
N GLN A 556 3.14 24.75 -1.36
CA GLN A 556 3.71 24.95 -0.02
C GLN A 556 3.50 26.38 0.47
N VAL A 557 3.55 27.36 -0.46
CA VAL A 557 3.22 28.76 -0.17
C VAL A 557 1.77 28.93 0.26
N GLU A 558 0.82 28.25 -0.41
CA GLU A 558 -0.60 28.33 -0.07
C GLU A 558 -0.93 27.61 1.24
N ALA A 559 -0.36 26.42 1.47
CA ALA A 559 -0.52 25.70 2.74
C ALA A 559 0.05 26.48 3.94
N ASP A 560 1.21 27.12 3.77
CA ASP A 560 1.81 27.98 4.78
C ASP A 560 0.97 29.23 5.05
N ARG A 561 0.37 29.81 4.00
CA ARG A 561 -0.54 30.96 4.11
C ARG A 561 -1.80 30.60 4.91
N LEU A 562 -2.46 29.49 4.56
CA LEU A 562 -3.63 28.99 5.28
C LEU A 562 -3.33 28.67 6.74
N ARG A 563 -2.15 28.09 7.02
CA ARG A 563 -1.68 27.83 8.39
C ARG A 563 -1.45 29.12 9.17
N ALA A 564 -0.79 30.11 8.57
CA ALA A 564 -0.55 31.40 9.18
C ALA A 564 -1.85 32.14 9.49
N ASP A 565 -2.80 32.13 8.55
CA ASP A 565 -4.13 32.75 8.70
C ASP A 565 -4.92 32.07 9.84
N TRP A 566 -4.88 30.74 9.94
CA TRP A 566 -5.53 30.02 11.03
C TRP A 566 -4.90 30.35 12.40
N LEU A 567 -3.58 30.35 12.50
CA LEU A 567 -2.85 30.69 13.73
C LEU A 567 -3.16 32.12 14.18
N GLN A 568 -3.17 33.07 13.24
CA GLN A 568 -3.54 34.46 13.49
C GLN A 568 -4.99 34.58 13.94
N GLY A 569 -5.92 33.83 13.33
CA GLY A 569 -7.32 33.75 13.74
C GLY A 569 -7.51 33.23 15.18
N LYS A 570 -6.57 32.44 15.70
CA LYS A 570 -6.52 31.99 17.11
C LYS A 570 -5.76 32.95 18.04
N GLY A 571 -5.24 34.05 17.49
CA GLY A 571 -4.50 35.10 18.18
C GLY A 571 -3.04 34.75 18.45
N TYR A 572 -2.46 33.81 17.71
CA TYR A 572 -1.02 33.53 17.77
C TYR A 572 -0.24 34.49 16.86
N THR A 573 0.93 34.90 17.33
CA THR A 573 1.94 35.61 16.54
C THR A 573 3.02 34.62 16.16
N LEU A 574 3.34 34.53 14.86
CA LEU A 574 4.35 33.62 14.32
C LEU A 574 5.60 34.41 13.90
N LEU A 575 6.76 34.01 14.39
CA LEU A 575 8.07 34.45 13.90
C LEU A 575 8.75 33.28 13.18
N ARG A 576 9.35 33.54 12.03
CA ARG A 576 10.17 32.55 11.32
C ARG A 576 11.58 33.09 11.15
N PHE A 577 12.56 32.22 11.36
CA PHE A 577 13.98 32.50 11.14
C PHE A 577 14.56 31.43 10.23
N THR A 578 15.43 31.79 9.31
CA THR A 578 16.16 30.79 8.54
C THR A 578 17.30 30.18 9.36
N ASN A 579 17.71 28.97 8.99
CA ASN A 579 18.93 28.35 9.54
C ASN A 579 20.15 29.28 9.46
N GLU A 580 20.30 30.03 8.37
CA GLU A 580 21.39 31.00 8.18
C GLU A 580 21.29 32.20 9.12
N GLU A 581 20.09 32.72 9.38
CA GLU A 581 19.90 33.81 10.35
C GLU A 581 20.28 33.36 11.77
N VAL A 582 19.88 32.15 12.16
CA VAL A 582 20.21 31.61 13.49
C VAL A 582 21.71 31.30 13.61
N ALA A 583 22.35 30.79 12.55
CA ALA A 583 23.76 30.44 12.55
C ALA A 583 24.69 31.67 12.54
N ASN A 584 24.36 32.67 11.73
CA ASN A 584 25.25 33.80 11.45
C ASN A 584 25.03 34.99 12.39
N ASP A 585 23.81 35.18 12.93
CA ASP A 585 23.48 36.33 13.78
C ASP A 585 22.40 36.01 14.83
N ALA A 586 22.69 35.04 15.70
CA ALA A 586 21.80 34.66 16.81
C ALA A 586 21.45 35.85 17.73
N LEU A 587 22.35 36.82 17.91
CA LEU A 587 22.09 38.02 18.74
C LEU A 587 20.95 38.85 18.17
N ASN A 588 20.93 39.07 16.86
CA ASN A 588 19.84 39.80 16.20
C ASN A 588 18.52 39.01 16.22
N VAL A 589 18.56 37.69 16.02
CA VAL A 589 17.38 36.81 16.19
C VAL A 589 16.78 36.98 17.59
N ILE A 590 17.60 36.96 18.63
CA ILE A 590 17.16 37.16 20.01
C ILE A 590 16.63 38.58 20.25
N ASN A 591 17.22 39.62 19.65
CA ASN A 591 16.71 40.98 19.75
C ASN A 591 15.33 41.12 19.10
N LYS A 592 15.11 40.56 17.91
CA LYS A 592 13.79 40.51 17.25
C LYS A 592 12.75 39.81 18.13
N ILE A 593 13.11 38.69 18.77
CA ILE A 593 12.24 37.98 19.71
C ILE A 593 11.92 38.87 20.93
N LYS A 594 12.91 39.54 21.52
CA LYS A 594 12.71 40.46 22.66
C LYS A 594 11.82 41.65 22.32
N GLU A 595 12.01 42.25 21.15
CA GLU A 595 11.15 43.33 20.65
C GLU A 595 9.72 42.86 20.48
N THR A 596 9.52 41.69 19.86
CA THR A 596 8.19 41.09 19.69
C THR A 596 7.55 40.79 21.04
N ILE A 597 8.29 40.21 21.99
CA ILE A 597 7.82 40.01 23.37
C ILE A 597 7.39 41.35 24.00
N ASN A 598 8.13 42.43 23.80
CA ASN A 598 7.76 43.74 24.36
C ASN A 598 6.52 44.34 23.71
N ASN A 599 6.28 44.05 22.42
CA ASN A 599 5.07 44.50 21.72
C ASN A 599 3.82 43.67 22.08
N LEU A 600 4.01 42.43 22.51
CA LEU A 600 2.92 41.51 22.90
C LEU A 600 2.58 41.53 24.41
N LYS A 601 3.41 42.20 25.22
CA LYS A 601 3.08 42.55 26.61
C LYS A 601 2.03 43.64 26.65
#